data_AF-A0A8J4D4A0-F1
#
_entry.id   AF-A0A8J4D4A0-F1
#
_cell.length_a   1.000
_cell.length_b   1.000
_cell.length_c   1.000
_cell.angle_alpha   90.00
_cell.angle_beta   90.00
_cell.angle_gamma   90.00
#
_symmetry.space_group_name_H-M   'P 1'
#
loop_
_entity.id
_entity.type
_entity.pdbx_description
1 polymer ?
#
loop_
_entity_poly.entity_id
_entity_poly.type
_entity_poly.pdbx_seq_one_letter_code
_entity_poly.pdbx_strand_id
1 'polypeptide(L)'
;MLQQFQPCTFKFGRHRTVACPRCKVQPFQARASSCTWTGTVDSAAAESLKAIDDALSWRPLQLDPAGYFIIRIDKEAREIIADHYSNNINEKGLAVDDETGEVIGCRPGRAMRLPRRTFRGRTAKEISIRILEEPSQVHQQHQQPDLVGISAEKQAQHQQRHILPWITRLEHANYLGREFVRAEHALLTGADYVQD
;
A
#
# COMPACT_ATOMS: atom_id res chain seq x y z
N MET A 1 -53.66 23.95 5.85
CA MET A 1 -53.06 23.37 7.07
C MET A 1 -51.78 22.64 6.64
N LEU A 2 -50.65 23.34 6.60
CA LEU A 2 -49.34 22.79 6.22
C LEU A 2 -48.69 22.20 7.48
N GLN A 3 -48.63 20.88 7.60
CA GLN A 3 -47.86 20.24 8.67
C GLN A 3 -46.40 20.12 8.25
N GLN A 4 -45.56 20.86 8.97
CA GLN A 4 -44.11 20.83 8.88
C GLN A 4 -43.59 19.44 9.26
N PHE A 5 -42.80 18.81 8.38
CA PHE A 5 -41.97 17.66 8.75
C PHE A 5 -40.68 18.15 9.40
N GLN A 6 -40.51 17.85 10.68
CA GLN A 6 -39.24 18.02 11.39
C GLN A 6 -38.37 16.78 11.14
N PRO A 7 -37.13 16.90 10.64
CA PRO A 7 -36.24 15.75 10.50
C PRO A 7 -35.65 15.37 11.85
N CYS A 8 -35.86 14.12 12.29
CA CYS A 8 -35.13 13.55 13.41
C CYS A 8 -33.66 13.33 13.01
N THR A 9 -32.76 14.09 13.63
CA THR A 9 -31.32 13.87 13.53
C THR A 9 -30.96 12.51 14.13
N PHE A 10 -30.60 11.54 13.29
CA PHE A 10 -30.12 10.23 13.72
C PHE A 10 -28.63 10.36 14.11
N LYS A 11 -28.35 10.57 15.40
CA LYS A 11 -26.98 10.52 15.92
C LYS A 11 -26.55 9.05 16.01
N PHE A 12 -25.54 8.67 15.23
CA PHE A 12 -24.82 7.40 15.43
C PHE A 12 -24.13 7.43 16.79
N GLY A 13 -24.78 6.84 17.79
CA GLY A 13 -24.26 6.64 19.15
C GLY A 13 -24.45 5.18 19.54
N ARG A 14 -23.41 4.59 20.13
CA ARG A 14 -23.25 3.16 20.45
C ARG A 14 -24.53 2.51 20.98
N HIS A 15 -24.87 1.38 20.38
CA HIS A 15 -26.05 0.55 20.61
C HIS A 15 -26.43 0.40 22.09
N ARG A 16 -27.53 1.05 22.49
CA ARG A 16 -28.48 0.49 23.46
C ARG A 16 -29.86 0.56 22.82
N THR A 17 -30.41 -0.61 22.52
CA THR A 17 -31.74 -0.77 21.93
C THR A 17 -32.80 -0.35 22.94
N VAL A 18 -33.41 0.81 22.74
CA VAL A 18 -34.69 1.15 23.37
C VAL A 18 -35.72 1.18 22.24
N ALA A 19 -36.65 0.24 22.26
CA ALA A 19 -37.71 0.14 21.26
C ALA A 19 -38.59 1.40 21.33
N CYS A 20 -38.73 2.10 20.19
CA CYS A 20 -39.66 3.22 20.06
C CYS A 20 -41.09 2.66 19.94
N PRO A 21 -42.03 3.01 20.85
CA PRO A 21 -43.37 2.42 20.87
C PRO A 21 -44.30 2.91 19.74
N ARG A 22 -43.81 3.77 18.82
CA ARG A 22 -44.64 4.38 17.77
C ARG A 22 -44.34 3.87 16.35
N CYS A 23 -43.22 3.18 16.14
CA CYS A 23 -42.89 2.61 14.83
C CYS A 23 -43.11 1.10 14.84
N LYS A 24 -44.09 0.61 14.08
CA LYS A 24 -44.26 -0.84 13.77
C LYS A 24 -43.16 -1.38 12.84
N VAL A 25 -41.96 -0.82 12.89
CA VAL A 25 -40.82 -1.35 12.15
C VAL A 25 -40.27 -2.44 13.03
N GLN A 26 -40.54 -3.69 12.66
CA GLN A 26 -39.90 -4.82 13.33
C GLN A 26 -38.39 -4.58 13.33
N PRO A 27 -37.69 -4.80 14.46
CA PRO A 27 -36.25 -4.70 14.46
C PRO A 27 -35.74 -5.58 13.32
N PHE A 28 -34.92 -5.01 12.44
CA PHE A 28 -34.16 -5.78 11.47
C PHE A 28 -33.42 -6.83 12.29
N GLN A 29 -33.96 -8.06 12.30
CA GLN A 29 -33.24 -9.19 12.82
C GLN A 29 -32.04 -9.30 11.89
N ALA A 30 -30.91 -8.78 12.35
CA ALA A 30 -29.62 -9.17 11.82
C ALA A 30 -29.48 -10.66 12.13
N ARG A 31 -30.13 -11.49 11.32
CA ARG A 31 -29.73 -12.87 11.16
C ARG A 31 -28.31 -12.75 10.63
N ALA A 32 -27.34 -13.04 11.48
CA ALA A 32 -26.08 -13.60 11.05
C ALA A 32 -26.39 -14.96 10.40
N SER A 33 -27.09 -14.94 9.26
CA SER A 33 -27.08 -16.05 8.33
C SER A 33 -25.65 -16.11 7.85
N SER A 34 -24.91 -17.09 8.36
CA SER A 34 -23.58 -17.47 7.92
C SER A 34 -23.59 -17.50 6.39
N CYS A 35 -23.14 -16.40 5.79
CA CYS A 35 -22.93 -16.32 4.36
C CYS A 35 -21.62 -17.07 4.12
N THR A 36 -21.68 -18.40 4.26
CA THR A 36 -20.60 -19.28 3.82
C THR A 36 -20.75 -19.33 2.31
N TRP A 37 -19.98 -18.49 1.64
CA TRP A 37 -19.76 -18.63 0.21
C TRP A 37 -19.01 -19.95 0.00
N THR A 38 -19.73 -21.01 -0.36
CA THR A 38 -19.19 -22.33 -0.69
C THR A 38 -18.95 -22.48 -2.19
N GLY A 39 -18.63 -21.37 -2.87
CA GLY A 39 -18.37 -21.38 -4.30
C GLY A 39 -16.99 -21.96 -4.57
N THR A 40 -16.91 -23.06 -5.30
CA THR A 40 -15.67 -23.46 -5.97
C THR A 40 -15.60 -22.70 -7.29
N VAL A 41 -14.49 -22.00 -7.56
CA VAL A 41 -14.25 -21.43 -8.88
C VAL A 41 -13.87 -22.56 -9.84
N ASP A 42 -14.54 -22.63 -10.99
CA ASP A 42 -14.18 -23.59 -12.04
C ASP A 42 -12.77 -23.30 -12.57
N SER A 43 -11.96 -24.33 -12.81
CA SER A 43 -10.57 -24.17 -13.27
C SER A 43 -10.47 -23.42 -14.60
N ALA A 44 -11.38 -23.68 -15.54
CA ALA A 44 -11.44 -22.97 -16.82
C ALA A 44 -11.75 -21.46 -16.64
N ALA A 45 -12.56 -21.11 -15.64
CA ALA A 45 -12.82 -19.70 -15.33
C ALA A 45 -11.59 -19.03 -14.73
N ALA A 46 -10.84 -19.71 -13.85
CA ALA A 46 -9.59 -19.23 -13.29
C ALA A 46 -8.51 -19.00 -14.37
N GLU A 47 -8.39 -19.92 -15.33
CA GLU A 47 -7.46 -19.78 -16.47
C GLU A 47 -7.81 -18.59 -17.36
N SER A 48 -9.10 -18.38 -17.65
CA SER A 48 -9.57 -17.23 -18.43
C SER A 48 -9.26 -15.89 -17.74
N LEU A 49 -9.50 -15.80 -16.43
CA LEU A 49 -9.17 -14.60 -15.65
C LEU A 49 -7.65 -14.35 -15.64
N LYS A 50 -6.84 -15.40 -15.47
CA LYS A 50 -5.39 -15.29 -15.52
C LYS A 50 -4.91 -14.77 -16.89
N ALA A 51 -5.50 -15.24 -17.99
CA ALA A 51 -5.13 -14.79 -19.32
C ALA A 51 -5.42 -13.29 -19.53
N ILE A 52 -6.53 -12.79 -18.97
CA ILE A 52 -6.85 -11.35 -18.98
C ILE A 52 -5.78 -10.57 -18.20
N ASP A 53 -5.42 -11.03 -17.00
CA ASP A 53 -4.40 -10.38 -16.17
C ASP A 53 -3.02 -10.37 -16.85
N ASP A 54 -2.60 -11.49 -17.43
CA ASP A 54 -1.33 -11.60 -18.15
C ASP A 54 -1.29 -10.62 -19.34
N ALA A 55 -2.37 -10.54 -20.13
CA ALA A 55 -2.49 -9.62 -21.26
C ALA A 55 -2.43 -8.15 -20.81
N LEU A 56 -3.03 -7.82 -19.67
CA LEU A 56 -3.03 -6.45 -19.12
C LEU A 56 -1.70 -6.06 -18.45
N SER A 57 -0.85 -7.04 -18.11
CA SER A 57 0.44 -6.84 -17.45
C SER A 57 1.52 -6.33 -18.42
N TRP A 58 1.40 -6.59 -19.72
CA TRP A 58 2.32 -6.08 -20.76
C TRP A 58 2.19 -4.58 -21.05
N ARG A 59 1.27 -3.87 -20.38
CA ARG A 59 1.07 -2.44 -20.61
C ARG A 59 2.26 -1.65 -20.10
N PRO A 60 2.74 -0.65 -20.84
CA PRO A 60 3.84 0.19 -20.38
C PRO A 60 3.41 1.01 -19.16
N LEU A 61 4.19 0.92 -18.08
CA LEU A 61 4.08 1.78 -16.90
C LEU A 61 5.16 2.86 -16.97
N GLN A 62 4.76 4.11 -16.78
CA GLN A 62 5.72 5.22 -16.66
C GLN A 62 6.44 5.13 -15.33
N LEU A 63 7.72 5.47 -15.23
CA LEU A 63 8.44 5.46 -13.95
C LEU A 63 7.73 6.32 -12.87
N ASP A 64 7.56 5.74 -11.68
CA ASP A 64 7.10 6.48 -10.50
C ASP A 64 8.20 7.42 -9.99
N PRO A 65 7.93 8.73 -9.84
CA PRO A 65 8.88 9.67 -9.26
C PRO A 65 9.46 9.25 -7.91
N ALA A 66 8.71 8.49 -7.10
CA ALA A 66 9.17 8.00 -5.80
C ALA A 66 10.23 6.90 -5.92
N GLY A 67 10.31 6.19 -7.05
CA GLY A 67 11.24 5.09 -7.25
C GLY A 67 10.58 3.82 -7.80
N TYR A 68 11.23 2.68 -7.60
CA TYR A 68 10.72 1.36 -7.96
C TYR A 68 10.99 0.35 -6.82
N PHE A 69 10.31 -0.79 -6.88
CA PHE A 69 10.48 -1.87 -5.93
C PHE A 69 10.97 -3.14 -6.60
N ILE A 70 11.85 -3.86 -5.91
CA ILE A 70 12.17 -5.26 -6.21
C ILE A 70 11.54 -6.12 -5.12
N ILE A 71 10.72 -7.07 -5.53
CA ILE A 71 10.00 -7.97 -4.61
C ILE A 71 10.67 -9.33 -4.63
N ARG A 72 10.90 -9.87 -3.43
CA ARG A 72 11.44 -11.22 -3.23
C ARG A 72 10.68 -11.90 -2.10
N ILE A 73 10.72 -13.23 -2.06
CA ILE A 73 10.15 -14.01 -0.97
C ILE A 73 11.26 -14.69 -0.17
N ASP A 74 11.11 -14.70 1.14
CA ASP A 74 11.92 -15.44 2.10
C ASP A 74 11.09 -16.64 2.55
N LYS A 75 11.41 -17.83 2.01
CA LYS A 75 10.61 -19.04 2.23
C LYS A 75 10.79 -19.56 3.66
N GLU A 76 11.97 -19.36 4.25
CA GLU A 76 12.33 -19.77 5.60
C GLU A 76 11.60 -18.91 6.65
N ALA A 77 11.65 -17.59 6.51
CA ALA A 77 10.94 -16.67 7.40
C ALA A 77 9.44 -16.55 7.10
N ARG A 78 9.00 -17.05 5.93
CA ARG A 78 7.65 -16.88 5.38
C ARG A 78 7.25 -15.41 5.25
N GLU A 79 8.18 -14.61 4.71
CA GLU A 79 8.01 -13.17 4.52
C GLU A 79 8.12 -12.78 3.05
N ILE A 80 7.32 -11.79 2.66
CA ILE A 80 7.49 -10.98 1.46
C ILE A 80 8.45 -9.85 1.81
N ILE A 81 9.45 -9.64 0.97
CA ILE A 81 10.44 -8.57 1.09
C ILE A 81 10.27 -7.64 -0.13
N ALA A 82 10.06 -6.35 0.11
CA ALA A 82 10.02 -5.32 -0.92
C ALA A 82 11.10 -4.28 -0.67
N ASP A 83 12.09 -4.25 -1.56
CA ASP A 83 13.22 -3.34 -1.52
C ASP A 83 12.94 -2.13 -2.42
N HIS A 84 12.92 -0.93 -1.84
CA HIS A 84 12.70 0.32 -2.55
C HIS A 84 14.02 0.93 -3.04
N TYR A 85 14.01 1.42 -4.27
CA TYR A 85 15.14 2.05 -4.96
C TYR A 85 14.70 3.33 -5.67
N SER A 86 15.57 4.33 -5.76
CA SER A 86 15.30 5.55 -6.54
C SER A 86 15.46 5.34 -8.05
N ASN A 87 14.92 6.30 -8.81
CA ASN A 87 15.12 6.42 -10.25
C ASN A 87 16.24 7.40 -10.62
N ASN A 88 17.25 7.60 -9.77
CA ASN A 88 18.32 8.55 -10.05
C ASN A 88 19.18 8.09 -11.24
N ILE A 89 19.16 8.89 -12.30
CA ILE A 89 19.91 8.69 -13.54
C ILE A 89 20.73 9.96 -13.79
N ASN A 90 22.00 9.82 -14.14
CA ASN A 90 22.85 10.96 -14.48
C ASN A 90 22.63 11.47 -15.92
N GLU A 91 23.28 12.57 -16.28
CA GLU A 91 23.22 13.19 -17.61
C GLU A 91 23.63 12.23 -18.75
N LYS A 92 24.36 11.15 -18.43
CA LYS A 92 24.79 10.13 -19.40
C LYS A 92 23.77 8.99 -19.55
N GLY A 93 22.60 9.09 -18.92
CA GLY A 93 21.57 8.06 -18.94
C GLY A 93 21.90 6.83 -18.09
N LEU A 94 22.87 6.93 -17.18
CA LEU A 94 23.30 5.81 -16.33
C LEU A 94 22.70 5.95 -14.93
N ALA A 95 22.18 4.84 -14.39
CA ALA A 95 21.71 4.76 -13.01
C ALA A 95 22.84 5.10 -12.05
N VAL A 96 22.59 5.99 -11.10
CA VAL A 96 23.55 6.41 -10.07
C VAL A 96 23.02 6.12 -8.68
N ASP A 97 23.94 5.85 -7.78
CA ASP A 97 23.64 5.77 -6.36
C ASP A 97 23.24 7.16 -5.81
N ASP A 98 22.31 7.15 -4.87
CA ASP A 98 21.69 8.38 -4.38
C ASP A 98 22.59 9.18 -3.44
N GLU A 99 23.42 8.50 -2.66
CA GLU A 99 24.26 9.11 -1.64
C GLU A 99 25.64 9.45 -2.21
N THR A 100 26.18 8.57 -3.05
CA THR A 100 27.54 8.70 -3.60
C THR A 100 27.57 9.33 -4.99
N GLY A 101 26.45 9.34 -5.73
CA GLY A 101 26.39 9.81 -7.11
C GLY A 101 27.18 8.94 -8.11
N GLU A 102 27.73 7.82 -7.65
CA GLU A 102 28.51 6.91 -8.49
C GLU A 102 27.61 6.11 -9.43
N VAL A 103 28.11 5.85 -10.63
CA VAL A 103 27.39 5.01 -11.59
C VAL A 103 27.27 3.59 -11.07
N ILE A 104 26.05 3.08 -11.00
CA ILE A 104 25.75 1.68 -10.71
C ILE A 104 26.06 0.89 -11.99
N GLY A 105 26.95 -0.10 -11.92
CA GLY A 105 27.33 -0.89 -13.10
C GLY A 105 27.61 -2.34 -12.77
N CYS A 106 27.33 -3.23 -13.73
CA CYS A 106 27.38 -4.70 -13.62
C CYS A 106 28.80 -5.30 -13.56
N ARG A 107 29.85 -4.53 -13.21
CA ARG A 107 31.21 -5.08 -13.13
C ARG A 107 31.41 -5.73 -11.75
N PRO A 108 32.01 -6.93 -11.68
CA PRO A 108 32.35 -7.55 -10.40
C PRO A 108 33.32 -6.64 -9.64
N GLY A 109 32.96 -6.31 -8.39
CA GLY A 109 33.73 -5.39 -7.53
C GLY A 109 33.18 -3.96 -7.42
N ARG A 110 32.07 -3.63 -8.10
CA ARG A 110 31.36 -2.34 -7.89
C ARG A 110 30.32 -2.46 -6.77
N ALA A 111 30.07 -1.36 -6.06
CA ALA A 111 29.13 -1.31 -4.93
C ALA A 111 27.75 -1.85 -5.32
N MET A 112 27.28 -2.87 -4.57
CA MET A 112 25.92 -3.37 -4.65
C MET A 112 24.98 -2.25 -4.22
N ARG A 113 23.99 -1.91 -5.06
CA ARG A 113 23.01 -0.88 -4.72
C ARG A 113 22.28 -1.28 -3.44
N LEU A 114 22.37 -0.46 -2.40
CA LEU A 114 21.58 -0.67 -1.19
C LEU A 114 20.18 -0.09 -1.42
N PRO A 115 19.13 -0.79 -0.96
CA PRO A 115 17.79 -0.22 -1.00
C PRO A 115 17.70 0.98 -0.06
N ARG A 116 16.98 2.02 -0.48
CA ARG A 116 16.66 3.16 0.40
C ARG A 116 15.82 2.72 1.59
N ARG A 117 14.99 1.69 1.38
CA ARG A 117 14.18 1.07 2.41
C ARG A 117 13.82 -0.35 2.03
N THR A 118 13.86 -1.25 3.01
CA THR A 118 13.33 -2.61 2.89
C THR A 118 12.09 -2.74 3.74
N PHE A 119 10.99 -3.16 3.11
CA PHE A 119 9.76 -3.52 3.80
C PHE A 119 9.63 -5.03 3.85
N ARG A 120 9.06 -5.52 4.95
CA ARG A 120 8.79 -6.94 5.18
C ARG A 120 7.35 -7.13 5.59
N GLY A 121 6.74 -8.26 5.25
CA GLY A 121 5.41 -8.60 5.74
C GLY A 121 5.08 -10.06 5.42
N ARG A 122 4.21 -10.66 6.21
CA ARG A 122 3.78 -12.06 6.02
C ARG A 122 2.61 -12.19 5.06
N THR A 123 1.89 -11.08 4.84
CA THR A 123 0.70 -11.02 3.96
C THR A 123 0.81 -9.81 3.03
N ALA A 124 0.09 -9.85 1.90
CA ALA A 124 0.04 -8.73 0.97
C ALA A 124 -0.49 -7.45 1.63
N LYS A 125 -1.47 -7.60 2.52
CA LYS A 125 -2.05 -6.49 3.28
C LYS A 125 -1.06 -5.89 4.27
N GLU A 126 -0.34 -6.72 5.00
CA GLU A 126 0.65 -6.26 5.98
C GLU A 126 1.73 -5.40 5.30
N ILE A 127 2.34 -5.91 4.23
CA ILE A 127 3.38 -5.15 3.53
C ILE A 127 2.84 -3.87 2.87
N SER A 128 1.61 -3.91 2.34
CA SER A 128 0.94 -2.72 1.77
C SER A 128 0.72 -1.63 2.81
N ILE A 129 0.24 -1.99 4.01
CA ILE A 129 0.08 -1.05 5.12
C ILE A 129 1.44 -0.45 5.49
N ARG A 130 2.49 -1.27 5.60
CA ARG A 130 3.82 -0.78 5.95
C ARG A 130 4.34 0.24 4.91
N ILE A 131 4.17 -0.04 3.63
CA ILE A 131 4.62 0.87 2.56
C ILE A 131 3.81 2.18 2.55
N LEU A 132 2.49 2.11 2.75
CA LEU A 132 1.61 3.28 2.60
C LEU A 132 1.54 4.15 3.86
N GLU A 133 1.69 3.54 5.04
CA GLU A 133 1.44 4.22 6.32
C GLU A 133 2.71 4.45 7.14
N GLU A 134 3.81 3.70 6.93
CA GLU A 134 5.03 3.95 7.71
C GLU A 134 5.75 5.21 7.23
N PRO A 135 6.01 6.17 8.14
CA PRO A 135 6.67 7.42 7.78
C PRO A 135 8.10 7.16 7.30
N SER A 136 8.58 8.00 6.38
CA SER A 136 10.00 7.99 5.97
C SER A 136 10.88 8.43 7.13
N GLN A 137 11.93 7.65 7.43
CA GLN A 137 12.87 7.95 8.52
C GLN A 137 13.69 9.24 8.31
N VAL A 138 13.55 9.90 7.15
CA VAL A 138 14.24 11.15 6.76
C VAL A 138 14.03 12.29 7.77
N HIS A 139 13.01 12.23 8.63
CA HIS A 139 12.68 13.31 9.56
C HIS A 139 13.30 13.22 10.96
N GLN A 140 14.17 12.24 11.27
CA GLN A 140 14.69 12.07 12.64
C GLN A 140 16.14 12.53 12.88
N GLN A 141 16.87 13.04 11.87
CA GLN A 141 18.29 13.39 12.05
C GLN A 141 18.61 14.87 12.33
N HIS A 142 17.63 15.78 12.44
CA HIS A 142 17.89 17.18 12.82
C HIS A 142 16.87 17.73 13.84
N GLN A 143 16.86 17.16 15.05
CA GLN A 143 16.27 17.82 16.22
C GLN A 143 17.29 17.90 17.36
N GLN A 144 18.20 18.87 17.26
CA GLN A 144 18.60 19.68 18.41
C GLN A 144 18.15 21.11 18.11
N PRO A 145 17.09 21.63 18.77
CA PRO A 145 16.81 23.04 18.69
C PRO A 145 17.57 23.75 19.82
N ASP A 146 18.71 24.32 19.47
CA ASP A 146 19.14 25.53 20.16
C ASP A 146 18.14 26.66 19.84
N LEU A 147 17.93 27.46 20.87
CA LEU A 147 16.84 28.40 21.09
C LEU A 147 16.62 29.41 19.94
N VAL A 148 15.33 29.71 19.69
CA VAL A 148 14.70 31.06 19.66
C VAL A 148 13.61 31.14 18.58
N GLY A 149 12.39 31.40 19.05
CA GLY A 149 11.38 32.25 18.41
C GLY A 149 10.93 31.86 17.01
N ILE A 150 9.81 31.14 16.93
CA ILE A 150 9.09 31.05 15.66
C ILE A 150 7.58 31.20 15.88
N SER A 151 7.02 32.18 15.18
CA SER A 151 5.61 32.52 15.12
C SER A 151 4.76 31.32 14.70
N ALA A 152 3.50 31.31 15.16
CA ALA A 152 2.46 30.30 14.88
C ALA A 152 2.25 29.98 13.38
N GLU A 153 2.86 30.75 12.49
CA GLU A 153 2.87 30.60 11.04
C GLU A 153 3.76 29.44 10.55
N LYS A 154 4.83 29.07 11.29
CA LYS A 154 5.65 27.90 10.94
C LYS A 154 5.06 26.56 11.38
N GLN A 155 4.02 26.56 12.22
CA GLN A 155 3.31 25.33 12.60
C GLN A 155 2.29 24.91 11.53
N ALA A 156 1.82 25.83 10.68
CA ALA A 156 0.92 25.51 9.57
C ALA A 156 1.62 24.84 8.36
N GLN A 157 2.94 24.94 8.26
CA GLN A 157 3.74 24.19 7.26
C GLN A 157 3.97 22.73 7.67
N HIS A 158 3.69 22.36 8.92
CA HIS A 158 3.82 20.97 9.40
C HIS A 158 2.61 20.09 9.03
N GLN A 159 1.61 20.64 8.34
CA GLN A 159 0.36 19.97 8.00
C GLN A 159 0.14 19.81 6.49
N GLN A 160 1.21 19.60 5.74
CA GLN A 160 1.20 19.40 4.28
C GLN A 160 2.35 18.45 3.94
N ARG A 161 2.20 17.19 3.55
CA ARG A 161 1.11 16.42 2.96
C ARG A 161 1.39 14.96 3.32
N HIS A 162 0.35 14.12 3.43
CA HIS A 162 0.49 12.67 3.27
C HIS A 162 0.90 12.36 1.81
N ILE A 163 2.11 12.77 1.41
CA ILE A 163 2.76 12.25 0.22
C ILE A 163 3.18 10.85 0.63
N LEU A 164 2.53 9.85 0.04
CA LEU A 164 2.97 8.47 0.10
C LEU A 164 4.45 8.46 -0.34
N PRO A 165 5.40 8.33 0.59
CA PRO A 165 6.78 8.71 0.30
C PRO A 165 7.46 7.74 -0.66
N TRP A 166 6.89 6.54 -0.76
CA TRP A 166 7.47 5.41 -1.46
C TRP A 166 6.74 5.09 -2.78
N ILE A 167 5.53 5.63 -2.99
CA ILE A 167 4.71 5.43 -4.19
C ILE A 167 3.91 6.70 -4.45
N THR A 168 4.12 7.39 -5.57
CA THR A 168 3.34 8.60 -5.90
C THR A 168 2.25 8.36 -6.94
N ARG A 169 2.33 7.26 -7.69
CA ARG A 169 1.38 6.93 -8.76
C ARG A 169 0.46 5.78 -8.34
N LEU A 170 -0.86 5.99 -8.47
CA LEU A 170 -1.85 4.96 -8.13
C LEU A 170 -1.74 3.70 -8.98
N GLU A 171 -1.33 3.83 -10.24
CA GLU A 171 -1.07 2.68 -11.13
C GLU A 171 0.06 1.78 -10.60
N HIS A 172 1.06 2.36 -9.94
CA HIS A 172 2.15 1.61 -9.30
C HIS A 172 1.69 0.97 -8.01
N ALA A 173 0.91 1.68 -7.20
CA ALA A 173 0.29 1.09 -6.00
C ALA A 173 -0.57 -0.13 -6.35
N ASN A 174 -1.34 -0.05 -7.45
CA ASN A 174 -2.15 -1.16 -7.95
C ASN A 174 -1.29 -2.35 -8.42
N TYR A 175 -0.22 -2.09 -9.18
CA TYR A 175 0.73 -3.13 -9.60
C TYR A 175 1.37 -3.81 -8.39
N LEU A 176 1.87 -3.04 -7.41
CA LEU A 176 2.48 -3.59 -6.20
C LEU A 176 1.50 -4.44 -5.40
N GLY A 177 0.26 -3.99 -5.22
CA GLY A 177 -0.77 -4.78 -4.55
C GLY A 177 -0.98 -6.15 -5.19
N ARG A 178 -1.01 -6.22 -6.53
CA ARG A 178 -1.09 -7.48 -7.27
C ARG A 178 0.14 -8.36 -7.04
N GLU A 179 1.33 -7.78 -7.14
CA GLU A 179 2.58 -8.52 -6.93
C GLU A 179 2.68 -9.08 -5.51
N PHE A 180 2.23 -8.34 -4.50
CA PHE A 180 2.20 -8.83 -3.12
C PHE A 180 1.22 -9.99 -2.93
N VAL A 181 0.05 -9.96 -3.59
CA VAL A 181 -0.89 -11.09 -3.55
C VAL A 181 -0.29 -12.33 -4.22
N ARG A 182 0.43 -12.17 -5.34
CA ARG A 182 1.13 -13.26 -6.01
C ARG A 182 2.25 -13.83 -5.14
N ALA A 183 3.04 -12.97 -4.51
CA ALA A 183 4.10 -13.37 -3.57
C ALA A 183 3.53 -14.11 -2.35
N GLU A 184 2.43 -13.61 -1.77
CA GLU A 184 1.72 -14.28 -0.68
C GLU A 184 1.19 -15.66 -1.11
N HIS A 185 0.57 -15.75 -2.28
CA HIS A 185 0.10 -17.03 -2.83
C HIS A 185 1.25 -18.01 -3.05
N ALA A 186 2.41 -17.56 -3.54
CA ALA A 186 3.60 -18.38 -3.68
C ALA A 186 4.12 -18.90 -2.32
N LEU A 187 4.14 -18.05 -1.29
CA LEU A 187 4.48 -18.46 0.08
C LEU A 187 3.50 -19.49 0.68
N LEU A 188 2.21 -19.42 0.30
CA LEU A 188 1.18 -20.35 0.77
C LEU A 188 1.22 -21.70 0.05
N THR A 189 1.48 -21.69 -1.25
CA THR A 189 1.43 -22.89 -2.11
C THR A 189 2.78 -23.56 -2.31
N GLY A 190 3.87 -22.88 -2.00
CA GLY A 190 5.23 -23.33 -2.29
C GLY A 190 5.64 -23.14 -3.76
N ALA A 191 4.78 -22.52 -4.58
CA ALA A 191 5.09 -22.18 -5.97
C ALA A 191 6.26 -21.17 -6.06
N ASP A 192 6.86 -21.10 -7.24
CA ASP A 192 7.89 -20.09 -7.49
C ASP A 192 7.25 -18.72 -7.75
N TYR A 193 7.89 -17.69 -7.20
CA TYR A 193 7.52 -16.30 -7.41
C TYR A 193 8.55 -15.65 -8.34
N VAL A 194 8.05 -15.11 -9.45
CA VAL A 194 8.81 -14.25 -10.36
C VAL A 194 7.98 -12.99 -10.52
N GLN A 195 8.60 -11.85 -10.22
CA GLN A 195 8.00 -10.54 -10.47
C GLN A 195 7.83 -10.34 -11.98
N ASP A 196 6.65 -9.87 -12.41
CA ASP A 196 6.34 -9.61 -13.83
C ASP A 196 7.10 -8.42 -14.41
#